data_AF-A0A0Q9YKP0-F1
#
_entry.id   AF-A0A0Q9YKP0-F1
#
_cell.length_a   1.000
_cell.length_b   1.000
_cell.length_c   1.000
_cell.angle_alpha   90.00
_cell.angle_beta   90.00
_cell.angle_gamma   90.00
#
_symmetry.space_group_name_H-M   'P 1'
#
loop_
_entity.id
_entity.type
_entity.pdbx_description
1 polymer ?
#
loop_
_entity_poly.entity_id
_entity_poly.type
_entity_poly.pdbx_seq_one_letter_code
_entity_poly.pdbx_strand_id
1 'polypeptide(L)'
;MIIIEMDIVTDDNQTVYVAYLMAPARTPGAMLFSQQVLAQQEKRVRDFISQKSNGKLLKNFIESCEHPRHRWPVLEDAVTFCLENRATLIIAEIRNFTSNDAFAKQILRLLGAQRSRSDAAFSDYQGDIYCCDQPFITKESFSALAEHAKQQKKLHGELIKAGLSRTTAKSGNPHASDVISKVNKPKIDNAIVYALMLQPIISEYTAKGFSQRKMVSTLNEEGFTAPEGGQWVLSQLQKVIERIRMNEAALTLEKRFLEYRARHYDNAKIADMLNSLDLVCPKGKSWDAEIVEKVSERIKQIHDIIRFNEFVIELMPILEKYHIDELTADVLMNEIESAGVSIPASSAMNEDALNDKAS
;
A
#
# COMPACT_ATOMS: atom_id res chain seq x y z
N MET A 1 12.37 36.37 -48.34
CA MET A 1 12.37 35.72 -47.01
C MET A 1 13.59 34.81 -46.98
N ILE A 2 14.67 35.24 -46.33
CA ILE A 2 15.93 34.49 -46.29
C ILE A 2 15.87 33.60 -45.05
N ILE A 3 15.95 32.27 -45.25
CA ILE A 3 16.18 31.33 -44.15
C ILE A 3 17.68 31.35 -43.91
N ILE A 4 18.10 31.79 -42.72
CA ILE A 4 19.50 31.72 -42.29
C ILE A 4 19.64 30.39 -41.57
N GLU A 5 20.16 29.38 -42.26
CA GLU A 5 20.70 28.20 -41.61
C GLU A 5 21.96 28.65 -40.84
N MET A 6 21.85 28.69 -39.51
CA MET A 6 22.99 28.94 -38.64
C MET A 6 23.76 27.64 -38.46
N ASP A 7 24.66 27.36 -39.40
CA ASP A 7 25.71 26.36 -39.21
C ASP A 7 26.48 26.68 -37.92
N ILE A 8 26.32 25.82 -36.92
CA ILE A 8 27.12 25.90 -35.70
C ILE A 8 28.49 25.35 -36.03
N VAL A 9 29.37 26.22 -36.52
CA VAL A 9 30.79 25.94 -36.68
C VAL A 9 31.37 25.60 -35.32
N THR A 10 31.47 24.31 -35.02
CA THR A 10 32.10 23.78 -33.81
C THR A 10 33.60 23.90 -33.95
N ASP A 11 34.23 24.65 -33.05
CA ASP A 11 35.68 24.64 -32.89
C ASP A 11 36.13 23.21 -32.52
N ASP A 12 37.04 22.66 -33.33
CA ASP A 12 37.10 21.22 -33.69
C ASP A 12 37.63 20.28 -32.57
N ASN A 13 37.70 20.79 -31.33
CA ASN A 13 38.27 20.11 -30.17
C ASN A 13 37.60 20.51 -28.84
N GLN A 14 36.32 20.92 -28.88
CA GLN A 14 35.53 21.24 -27.68
C GLN A 14 34.67 20.05 -27.24
N THR A 15 34.88 19.55 -26.01
CA THR A 15 34.06 18.46 -25.45
C THR A 15 32.73 19.00 -24.96
N VAL A 16 31.64 18.39 -25.43
CA VAL A 16 30.28 18.85 -25.21
C VAL A 16 29.59 17.98 -24.14
N TYR A 17 28.93 18.63 -23.19
CA TYR A 17 28.36 17.99 -21.99
C TYR A 17 26.88 18.32 -21.79
N VAL A 18 26.15 17.36 -21.23
CA VAL A 18 24.75 17.50 -20.79
C VAL A 18 24.67 17.04 -19.33
N ALA A 19 24.06 17.84 -18.47
CA ALA A 19 23.98 17.55 -17.04
C ALA A 19 22.62 16.97 -16.63
N TYR A 20 22.64 15.88 -15.87
CA TYR A 20 21.48 15.27 -15.23
C TYR A 20 21.57 15.48 -13.71
N LEU A 21 20.54 16.14 -13.19
CA LEU A 21 20.39 16.58 -11.80
C LEU A 21 19.12 15.94 -11.21
N MET A 22 19.08 15.73 -9.89
CA MET A 22 17.91 15.17 -9.22
C MET A 22 17.39 16.13 -8.15
N ALA A 23 16.13 16.55 -8.31
CA ALA A 23 15.42 17.36 -7.33
C ALA A 23 14.94 16.48 -6.17
N PRO A 24 15.25 16.82 -4.91
CA PRO A 24 14.68 16.12 -3.76
C PRO A 24 13.18 16.35 -3.70
N ALA A 25 12.42 15.37 -3.19
CA ALA A 25 10.96 15.43 -3.12
C ALA A 25 10.47 16.66 -2.32
N ARG A 26 9.37 17.29 -2.77
CA ARG A 26 8.84 18.52 -2.18
C ARG A 26 8.07 18.27 -0.88
N THR A 27 8.79 18.08 0.22
CA THR A 27 8.18 18.14 1.56
C THR A 27 7.73 19.58 1.88
N PRO A 28 6.50 19.81 2.37
CA PRO A 28 6.07 21.12 2.86
C PRO A 28 7.04 21.68 3.89
N GLY A 29 7.48 22.93 3.71
CA GLY A 29 8.51 23.58 4.54
C GLY A 29 9.96 23.38 4.08
N ALA A 30 10.26 22.42 3.19
CA ALA A 30 11.65 22.09 2.81
C ALA A 30 12.20 22.84 1.57
N MET A 31 11.54 23.90 1.08
CA MET A 31 11.91 24.58 -0.18
C MET A 31 13.35 25.10 -0.19
N LEU A 32 13.81 25.76 0.87
CA LEU A 32 15.18 26.27 0.99
C LEU A 32 16.23 25.15 0.87
N PHE A 33 15.98 24.01 1.53
CA PHE A 33 16.84 22.83 1.44
C PHE A 33 16.88 22.25 0.02
N SER A 34 15.73 22.19 -0.67
CA SER A 34 15.66 21.69 -2.05
C SER A 34 16.46 22.54 -3.04
N GLN A 35 16.45 23.86 -2.87
CA GLN A 35 17.23 24.79 -3.69
C GLN A 35 18.74 24.67 -3.41
N GLN A 36 19.13 24.55 -2.13
CA GLN A 36 20.53 24.34 -1.74
C GLN A 36 21.11 23.03 -2.31
N VAL A 37 20.33 21.94 -2.28
CA VAL A 37 20.74 20.63 -2.83
C VAL A 37 20.91 20.67 -4.36
N LEU A 38 20.05 21.38 -5.09
CA LEU A 38 20.21 21.57 -6.54
C LEU A 38 21.40 22.48 -6.86
N ALA A 39 21.57 23.61 -6.16
CA ALA A 39 22.72 24.51 -6.34
C ALA A 39 24.06 23.80 -6.05
N GLN A 40 24.10 22.87 -5.09
CA GLN A 40 25.29 22.06 -4.82
C GLN A 40 25.59 21.07 -5.97
N GLN A 41 24.58 20.42 -6.53
CA GLN A 41 24.73 19.53 -7.69
C GLN A 41 25.23 20.31 -8.92
N GLU A 42 24.61 21.44 -9.23
CA GLU A 42 25.07 22.32 -10.32
C GLU A 42 26.50 22.79 -10.12
N LYS A 43 26.88 23.16 -8.87
CA LYS A 43 28.26 23.53 -8.58
C LYS A 43 29.22 22.39 -8.93
N ARG A 44 28.95 21.14 -8.50
CA ARG A 44 29.83 20.00 -8.82
C ARG A 44 29.97 19.75 -10.32
N VAL A 45 28.91 19.95 -11.10
CA VAL A 45 28.97 19.88 -12.57
C VAL A 45 29.89 20.97 -13.13
N ARG A 46 29.78 22.22 -12.67
CA ARG A 46 30.67 23.32 -13.10
C ARG A 46 32.12 23.09 -12.66
N ASP A 47 32.32 22.60 -11.43
CA ASP A 47 33.65 22.26 -10.88
C ASP A 47 34.29 21.10 -11.69
N PHE A 48 33.52 20.11 -12.14
CA PHE A 48 33.99 19.02 -13.02
C PHE A 48 34.31 19.52 -14.43
N ILE A 49 33.45 20.35 -15.03
CA ILE A 49 33.66 20.87 -16.40
C ILE A 49 34.86 21.81 -16.44
N SER A 50 35.07 22.65 -15.43
CA SER A 50 36.25 23.54 -15.35
C SER A 50 37.58 22.81 -15.11
N GLN A 51 37.57 21.55 -14.68
CA GLN A 51 38.74 20.66 -14.66
C GLN A 51 39.05 20.03 -16.04
N LYS A 52 38.19 20.22 -17.05
CA LYS A 52 38.39 19.74 -18.42
C LYS A 52 38.70 20.92 -19.33
N SER A 53 39.88 20.90 -19.96
CA SER A 53 40.51 22.06 -20.60
C SER A 53 39.78 22.65 -21.83
N ASN A 54 38.70 22.04 -22.31
CA ASN A 54 37.79 22.64 -23.30
C ASN A 54 36.36 22.07 -23.16
N GLY A 55 35.74 22.19 -21.98
CA GLY A 55 34.41 21.66 -21.70
C GLY A 55 33.27 22.69 -21.85
N LYS A 56 32.22 22.36 -22.62
CA LYS A 56 31.01 23.18 -22.78
C LYS A 56 29.73 22.44 -22.36
N LEU A 57 28.96 23.05 -21.46
CA LEU A 57 27.65 22.56 -21.03
C LEU A 57 26.55 23.07 -21.97
N LEU A 58 25.74 22.18 -22.54
CA LEU A 58 24.58 22.56 -23.37
C LEU A 58 23.32 22.82 -22.55
N LYS A 59 22.99 21.89 -21.64
CA LYS A 59 21.66 21.80 -21.03
C LYS A 59 21.70 21.05 -19.70
N ASN A 60 20.88 21.51 -18.76
CA ASN A 60 20.57 20.81 -17.52
C ASN A 60 19.20 20.13 -17.65
N PHE A 61 19.12 18.87 -17.19
CA PHE A 61 17.91 18.10 -17.04
C PHE A 61 17.70 17.81 -15.54
N ILE A 62 16.49 18.01 -15.02
CA ILE A 62 16.18 17.90 -13.59
C ILE A 62 15.03 16.90 -13.39
N GLU A 63 15.35 15.72 -12.89
CA GLU A 63 14.35 14.68 -12.59
C GLU A 63 13.68 14.93 -11.23
N SER A 64 12.36 14.71 -11.14
CA SER A 64 11.60 14.86 -9.89
C SER A 64 11.45 13.51 -9.17
N CYS A 65 11.96 13.43 -7.94
CA CYS A 65 11.84 12.26 -7.06
C CYS A 65 10.41 11.97 -6.55
N GLU A 66 9.39 12.69 -7.05
CA GLU A 66 7.97 12.49 -6.73
C GLU A 66 7.35 11.30 -7.49
N HIS A 67 7.98 10.84 -8.57
CA HIS A 67 7.47 9.75 -9.40
C HIS A 67 7.78 8.34 -8.83
N PRO A 68 6.99 7.30 -9.18
CA PRO A 68 7.29 5.92 -8.83
C PRO A 68 8.67 5.49 -9.35
N ARG A 69 9.45 4.79 -8.52
CA ARG A 69 10.89 4.47 -8.71
C ARG A 69 11.26 3.59 -9.92
N HIS A 70 10.30 3.35 -10.81
CA HIS A 70 10.32 2.40 -11.93
C HIS A 70 10.33 3.08 -13.31
N ARG A 71 10.26 4.41 -13.39
CA ARG A 71 10.28 5.18 -14.65
C ARG A 71 11.09 6.46 -14.47
N TRP A 72 11.99 6.75 -15.40
CA TRP A 72 12.89 7.92 -15.37
C TRP A 72 12.74 8.71 -16.68
N PRO A 73 11.64 9.45 -16.88
CA PRO A 73 11.37 10.10 -18.16
C PRO A 73 12.42 11.16 -18.51
N VAL A 74 12.82 11.99 -17.53
CA VAL A 74 13.78 13.08 -17.77
C VAL A 74 15.18 12.54 -18.07
N LEU A 75 15.50 11.32 -17.60
CA LEU A 75 16.71 10.59 -17.98
C LEU A 75 16.67 10.09 -19.44
N GLU A 76 15.50 9.71 -19.96
CA GLU A 76 15.34 9.29 -21.36
C GLU A 76 15.46 10.50 -22.31
N ASP A 77 14.86 11.63 -21.94
CA ASP A 77 15.04 12.90 -22.66
C ASP A 77 16.51 13.37 -22.64
N ALA A 78 17.18 13.27 -21.48
CA ALA A 78 18.58 13.65 -21.32
C ALA A 78 19.51 12.82 -22.20
N VAL A 79 19.38 11.49 -22.20
CA VAL A 79 20.22 10.62 -23.05
C VAL A 79 19.90 10.78 -24.53
N THR A 80 18.63 10.99 -24.91
CA THR A 80 18.27 11.27 -26.30
C THR A 80 18.95 12.53 -26.80
N PHE A 81 18.88 13.62 -26.01
CA PHE A 81 19.55 14.88 -26.31
C PHE A 81 21.08 14.75 -26.33
N CYS A 82 21.69 13.92 -25.48
CA CYS A 82 23.11 13.58 -25.58
C CYS A 82 23.49 12.98 -26.94
N LEU A 83 22.71 12.01 -27.41
CA LEU A 83 23.01 11.28 -28.65
C LEU A 83 22.78 12.14 -29.90
N GLU A 84 21.75 13.00 -29.90
CA GLU A 84 21.50 14.01 -30.94
C GLU A 84 22.66 15.02 -31.06
N ASN A 85 23.20 15.47 -29.93
CA ASN A 85 24.23 16.53 -29.89
C ASN A 85 25.66 15.99 -29.76
N ARG A 86 25.87 14.67 -29.90
CA ARG A 86 27.17 13.97 -29.68
C ARG A 86 27.86 14.35 -28.35
N ALA A 87 27.06 14.54 -27.31
CA ALA A 87 27.50 15.06 -26.02
C ALA A 87 27.57 13.95 -24.95
N THR A 88 28.50 14.10 -24.00
CA THR A 88 28.69 13.18 -22.88
C THR A 88 27.71 13.49 -21.74
N LEU A 89 27.10 12.46 -21.16
CA LEU A 89 26.20 12.61 -20.00
C LEU A 89 27.01 12.78 -18.70
N ILE A 90 26.76 13.87 -17.98
CA ILE A 90 27.25 14.08 -16.61
C ILE A 90 26.10 13.87 -15.63
N ILE A 91 26.26 12.92 -14.70
CA ILE A 91 25.38 12.76 -13.54
C ILE A 91 26.03 13.45 -12.33
N ALA A 92 25.35 14.43 -11.73
CA ALA A 92 25.93 15.20 -10.62
C ALA A 92 26.11 14.39 -9.33
N GLU A 93 25.21 13.42 -9.09
CA GLU A 93 25.27 12.48 -7.97
C GLU A 93 24.60 11.15 -8.34
N ILE A 94 25.30 10.02 -8.22
CA ILE A 94 24.75 8.68 -8.46
C ILE A 94 24.27 7.98 -7.18
N ARG A 95 24.83 8.33 -6.01
CA ARG A 95 24.48 7.82 -4.67
C ARG A 95 24.16 6.31 -4.68
N ASN A 96 22.88 5.96 -4.44
CA ASN A 96 22.35 4.60 -4.34
C ASN A 96 21.60 4.14 -5.61
N PHE A 97 21.59 4.93 -6.68
CA PHE A 97 20.79 4.64 -7.89
C PHE A 97 21.35 3.48 -8.72
N THR A 98 22.64 3.15 -8.58
CA THR A 98 23.25 1.87 -9.02
C THR A 98 22.51 0.65 -8.46
N SER A 99 21.93 0.76 -7.26
CA SER A 99 21.14 -0.30 -6.64
C SER A 99 19.68 -0.35 -7.12
N ASN A 100 19.21 0.65 -7.89
CA ASN A 100 17.87 0.63 -8.47
C ASN A 100 17.92 -0.04 -9.84
N ASP A 101 17.48 -1.30 -9.89
CA ASP A 101 17.40 -2.14 -11.08
C ASP A 101 16.69 -1.43 -12.27
N ALA A 102 15.67 -0.60 -12.03
CA ALA A 102 15.00 0.15 -13.09
C ALA A 102 15.88 1.27 -13.69
N PHE A 103 16.56 2.05 -12.84
CA PHE A 103 17.47 3.12 -13.27
C PHE A 103 18.69 2.55 -13.99
N ALA A 104 19.33 1.53 -13.40
CA ALA A 104 20.49 0.87 -13.98
C ALA A 104 20.19 0.22 -15.34
N LYS A 105 19.06 -0.50 -15.46
CA LYS A 105 18.59 -1.04 -16.76
C LYS A 105 18.31 0.06 -17.78
N GLN A 106 17.77 1.20 -17.35
CA GLN A 106 17.45 2.29 -18.27
C GLN A 106 18.73 2.95 -18.82
N ILE A 107 19.75 3.22 -17.98
CA ILE A 107 21.05 3.69 -18.46
C ILE A 107 21.72 2.65 -19.38
N LEU A 108 21.73 1.37 -18.99
CA LEU A 108 22.33 0.30 -19.79
C LEU A 108 21.59 0.05 -21.12
N ARG A 109 20.27 0.30 -21.19
CA ARG A 109 19.50 0.26 -22.46
C ARG A 109 19.81 1.45 -23.37
N LEU A 110 19.93 2.65 -22.79
CA LEU A 110 20.00 3.89 -23.57
C LEU A 110 21.43 4.24 -24.02
N LEU A 111 22.46 3.91 -23.23
CA LEU A 111 23.87 4.11 -23.55
C LEU A 111 24.60 2.81 -23.96
N GLY A 112 24.08 1.64 -23.57
CA GLY A 112 24.71 0.34 -23.80
C GLY A 112 24.20 -0.39 -25.06
N ALA A 113 24.85 -1.51 -25.38
CA ALA A 113 24.77 -2.20 -26.68
C ALA A 113 23.46 -3.00 -26.95
N GLN A 114 22.31 -2.58 -26.41
CA GLN A 114 21.00 -3.19 -26.68
C GLN A 114 20.01 -2.27 -27.42
N ARG A 115 20.50 -1.23 -28.12
CA ARG A 115 19.75 -0.71 -29.27
C ARG A 115 19.71 -1.78 -30.36
N SER A 116 18.50 -2.18 -30.76
CA SER A 116 18.33 -3.10 -31.89
C SER A 116 18.87 -2.45 -33.16
N ARG A 117 19.52 -3.25 -34.02
CA ARG A 117 20.25 -2.77 -35.21
C ARG A 117 19.33 -2.24 -36.34
N SER A 118 18.03 -2.10 -36.07
CA SER A 118 17.00 -1.52 -36.92
C SER A 118 16.99 0.01 -36.95
N ASP A 119 17.42 0.65 -35.86
CA ASP A 119 17.25 2.10 -35.66
C ASP A 119 18.41 2.87 -36.30
N ALA A 120 18.48 2.80 -37.62
CA ALA A 120 19.65 3.13 -38.46
C ALA A 120 20.06 4.62 -38.52
N ALA A 121 19.54 5.48 -37.64
CA ALA A 121 19.79 6.93 -37.64
C ALA A 121 20.93 7.39 -36.71
N PHE A 122 21.42 6.53 -35.81
CA PHE A 122 22.38 6.89 -34.74
C PHE A 122 23.50 5.85 -34.57
N SER A 123 24.09 5.35 -35.66
CA SER A 123 24.99 4.17 -35.61
C SER A 123 26.37 4.40 -34.97
N ASP A 124 26.92 5.62 -35.07
CA ASP A 124 28.37 5.81 -34.94
C ASP A 124 28.82 6.41 -33.60
N TYR A 125 27.95 7.16 -32.91
CA TYR A 125 28.27 7.77 -31.62
C TYR A 125 27.66 6.98 -30.46
N GLN A 126 28.52 6.29 -29.72
CA GLN A 126 28.15 5.72 -28.43
C GLN A 126 28.38 6.75 -27.32
N GLY A 127 27.31 7.26 -26.72
CA GLY A 127 27.40 8.21 -25.61
C GLY A 127 28.13 7.64 -24.39
N ASP A 128 29.00 8.47 -23.82
CA ASP A 128 29.70 8.24 -22.55
C ASP A 128 28.93 8.77 -21.35
N ILE A 129 29.32 8.29 -20.17
CA ILE A 129 28.77 8.69 -18.86
C ILE A 129 29.89 8.99 -17.86
N TYR A 130 29.78 10.12 -17.17
CA TYR A 130 30.61 10.48 -16.02
C TYR A 130 29.75 10.82 -14.80
N CYS A 131 30.20 10.43 -13.60
CA CYS A 131 29.51 10.69 -12.34
C CYS A 131 30.37 11.57 -11.44
N CYS A 132 29.90 12.79 -11.11
CA CYS A 132 30.71 13.77 -10.36
C CYS A 132 30.97 13.36 -8.90
N ASP A 133 30.11 12.55 -8.28
CA ASP A 133 30.33 12.00 -6.93
C ASP A 133 31.21 10.74 -6.91
N GLN A 134 31.30 10.02 -8.04
CA GLN A 134 32.05 8.76 -8.15
C GLN A 134 32.81 8.70 -9.49
N PRO A 135 33.95 9.43 -9.64
CA PRO A 135 34.64 9.59 -10.94
C PRO A 135 35.25 8.32 -11.54
N PHE A 136 35.31 7.21 -10.78
CA PHE A 136 35.72 5.89 -11.24
C PHE A 136 34.60 5.12 -11.95
N ILE A 137 33.37 5.67 -11.98
CA ILE A 137 32.26 5.12 -12.75
C ILE A 137 32.38 5.60 -14.20
N THR A 138 32.88 4.70 -15.03
CA THR A 138 32.78 4.77 -16.49
C THR A 138 31.61 3.93 -16.95
N LYS A 139 31.34 3.94 -18.26
CA LYS A 139 30.32 3.11 -18.91
C LYS A 139 30.51 1.61 -18.63
N GLU A 140 31.75 1.15 -18.62
CA GLU A 140 32.14 -0.26 -18.43
C GLU A 140 31.94 -0.67 -16.96
N SER A 141 32.47 0.13 -16.03
CA SER A 141 32.40 -0.18 -14.60
C SER A 141 30.97 -0.02 -14.04
N PHE A 142 30.12 0.84 -14.64
CA PHE A 142 28.72 0.97 -14.26
C PHE A 142 27.94 -0.35 -14.35
N SER A 143 28.17 -1.16 -15.39
CA SER A 143 27.48 -2.46 -15.53
C SER A 143 27.86 -3.43 -14.41
N ALA A 144 29.16 -3.53 -14.09
CA ALA A 144 29.65 -4.37 -13.00
C ALA A 144 29.16 -3.89 -11.63
N LEU A 145 29.10 -2.58 -11.41
CA LEU A 145 28.59 -1.98 -10.17
C LEU A 145 27.08 -2.20 -9.99
N ALA A 146 26.29 -2.10 -11.06
CA ALA A 146 24.86 -2.40 -11.04
C ALA A 146 24.59 -3.89 -10.73
N GLU A 147 25.35 -4.80 -11.33
CA GLU A 147 25.24 -6.23 -11.00
C GLU A 147 25.67 -6.51 -9.55
N HIS A 148 26.82 -5.98 -9.11
CA HIS A 148 27.27 -6.16 -7.73
C HIS A 148 26.23 -5.61 -6.73
N ALA A 149 25.65 -4.43 -6.97
CA ALA A 149 24.61 -3.87 -6.11
C ALA A 149 23.32 -4.74 -6.06
N LYS A 150 22.98 -5.40 -7.17
CA LYS A 150 21.88 -6.37 -7.26
C LYS A 150 22.20 -7.66 -6.50
N GLN A 151 23.41 -8.19 -6.62
CA GLN A 151 23.88 -9.35 -5.86
C GLN A 151 23.92 -9.05 -4.35
N GLN A 152 24.43 -7.89 -3.94
CA GLN A 152 24.43 -7.42 -2.54
C GLN A 152 23.01 -7.31 -1.96
N LYS A 153 22.03 -6.79 -2.71
CA LYS A 153 20.62 -6.78 -2.28
C LYS A 153 20.04 -8.19 -2.12
N LYS A 154 20.38 -9.13 -3.01
CA LYS A 154 19.97 -10.53 -2.90
C LYS A 154 20.56 -11.19 -1.65
N LEU A 155 21.88 -11.08 -1.46
CA LEU A 155 22.60 -11.60 -0.30
C LEU A 155 22.09 -11.00 1.02
N HIS A 156 21.87 -9.68 1.07
CA HIS A 156 21.32 -9.03 2.26
C HIS A 156 19.89 -9.51 2.58
N GLY A 157 19.03 -9.69 1.56
CA GLY A 157 17.71 -10.29 1.73
C GLY A 157 17.75 -11.76 2.18
N GLU A 158 18.73 -12.52 1.72
CA GLU A 158 18.99 -13.92 2.13
C GLU A 158 19.52 -14.00 3.57
N LEU A 159 20.42 -13.09 3.96
CA LEU A 159 20.91 -12.95 5.33
C LEU A 159 19.82 -12.49 6.31
N ILE A 160 18.93 -11.57 5.90
CA ILE A 160 17.74 -11.20 6.70
C ILE A 160 16.83 -12.42 6.90
N LYS A 161 16.52 -13.18 5.84
CA LYS A 161 15.72 -14.41 5.94
C LYS A 161 16.38 -15.45 6.84
N ALA A 162 17.68 -15.68 6.69
CA ALA A 162 18.44 -16.63 7.50
C ALA A 162 18.58 -16.19 8.96
N GLY A 163 18.65 -14.89 9.24
CA GLY A 163 18.58 -14.33 10.59
C GLY A 163 17.20 -14.58 11.21
N LEU A 164 16.14 -14.16 10.52
CA LEU A 164 14.74 -14.36 10.95
C LEU A 164 14.39 -15.83 11.18
N SER A 165 14.96 -16.77 10.41
CA SER A 165 14.76 -18.21 10.61
C SER A 165 15.61 -18.83 11.73
N ARG A 166 16.64 -18.13 12.22
CA ARG A 166 17.53 -18.59 13.31
C ARG A 166 17.15 -18.02 14.68
N THR A 167 16.47 -16.87 14.72
CA THR A 167 16.03 -16.27 15.98
C THR A 167 14.73 -16.93 16.46
N THR A 168 14.82 -17.80 17.47
CA THR A 168 13.66 -18.42 18.13
C THR A 168 12.71 -17.37 18.71
N ALA A 169 13.26 -16.29 19.26
CA ALA A 169 12.55 -15.04 19.52
C ALA A 169 12.33 -14.25 18.21
N LYS A 170 11.52 -14.78 17.27
CA LYS A 170 11.16 -14.04 16.05
C LYS A 170 10.39 -12.75 16.42
N SER A 171 10.82 -11.60 15.87
CA SER A 171 10.23 -10.26 16.11
C SER A 171 8.86 -10.12 15.40
N GLY A 172 7.90 -10.90 15.90
CA GLY A 172 6.63 -11.18 15.25
C GLY A 172 6.27 -12.65 15.48
N ASN A 173 5.20 -12.92 16.23
CA ASN A 173 4.79 -14.25 16.68
C ASN A 173 4.90 -15.30 15.57
N PRO A 174 5.54 -16.45 15.83
CA PRO A 174 5.61 -17.95 14.47
C PRO A 174 4.20 -18.42 14.04
N HIS A 175 3.16 -17.74 14.54
CA HIS A 175 1.71 -18.00 14.39
C HIS A 175 0.93 -16.69 14.24
N ALA A 176 1.53 -15.70 13.55
CA ALA A 176 0.94 -14.38 13.43
C ALA A 176 -0.46 -14.44 12.80
N SER A 177 -0.66 -15.23 11.74
CA SER A 177 -1.97 -15.53 11.14
C SER A 177 -3.01 -15.98 12.17
N ASP A 178 -2.63 -16.94 13.00
CA ASP A 178 -3.54 -17.74 13.83
C ASP A 178 -3.91 -16.99 15.13
N VAL A 179 -3.04 -16.10 15.57
CA VAL A 179 -3.32 -15.17 16.68
C VAL A 179 -3.94 -13.87 16.17
N ILE A 180 -3.61 -13.40 14.97
CA ILE A 180 -4.31 -12.25 14.34
C ILE A 180 -5.76 -12.61 14.08
N SER A 181 -6.11 -13.81 13.61
CA SER A 181 -7.51 -14.22 13.43
C SER A 181 -8.26 -14.28 14.77
N LYS A 182 -7.69 -14.94 15.79
CA LYS A 182 -8.26 -15.05 17.14
C LYS A 182 -8.43 -13.69 17.84
N VAL A 183 -7.49 -12.76 17.69
CA VAL A 183 -7.57 -11.41 18.30
C VAL A 183 -8.41 -10.45 17.46
N ASN A 184 -8.47 -10.62 16.13
CA ASN A 184 -9.27 -9.75 15.28
C ASN A 184 -10.76 -10.07 15.32
N LYS A 185 -11.21 -11.32 15.52
CA LYS A 185 -12.66 -11.61 15.55
C LYS A 185 -13.38 -10.77 16.63
N PRO A 186 -13.00 -10.79 17.92
CA PRO A 186 -13.62 -9.93 18.93
C PRO A 186 -13.52 -8.42 18.61
N LYS A 187 -12.44 -7.96 17.98
CA LYS A 187 -12.29 -6.56 17.55
C LYS A 187 -13.21 -6.18 16.39
N ILE A 188 -13.47 -7.11 15.46
CA ILE A 188 -14.41 -6.94 14.35
C ILE A 188 -15.84 -6.96 14.91
N ASP A 189 -16.15 -7.91 15.78
CA ASP A 189 -17.48 -8.11 16.34
C ASP A 189 -17.90 -6.92 17.23
N ASN A 190 -17.03 -6.47 18.13
CA ASN A 190 -17.23 -5.24 18.90
C ASN A 190 -17.42 -4.02 17.98
N ALA A 191 -16.68 -3.95 16.86
CA ALA A 191 -16.82 -2.87 15.89
C ALA A 191 -18.05 -2.97 14.98
N ILE A 192 -18.73 -4.13 14.93
CA ILE A 192 -20.05 -4.31 14.32
C ILE A 192 -21.12 -3.84 15.29
N VAL A 193 -21.09 -4.29 16.55
CA VAL A 193 -22.02 -3.86 17.62
C VAL A 193 -21.98 -2.35 17.80
N TYR A 194 -20.79 -1.77 17.93
CA TYR A 194 -20.61 -0.33 18.09
C TYR A 194 -21.09 0.48 16.88
N ALA A 195 -21.01 -0.08 15.66
CA ALA A 195 -21.57 0.56 14.47
C ALA A 195 -23.11 0.52 14.46
N LEU A 196 -23.74 -0.54 14.96
CA LEU A 196 -25.19 -0.62 15.17
C LEU A 196 -25.65 0.39 16.24
N MET A 197 -24.92 0.50 17.36
CA MET A 197 -25.25 1.47 18.43
C MET A 197 -25.22 2.93 17.95
N LEU A 198 -24.30 3.28 17.05
CA LEU A 198 -24.23 4.63 16.46
C LEU A 198 -25.18 4.85 15.28
N GLN A 199 -25.79 3.81 14.71
CA GLN A 199 -26.63 3.92 13.52
C GLN A 199 -27.79 4.92 13.65
N PRO A 200 -28.52 5.01 14.79
CA PRO A 200 -29.58 6.01 14.96
C PRO A 200 -29.05 7.44 14.93
N ILE A 201 -27.93 7.69 15.62
CA ILE A 201 -27.29 9.02 15.74
C ILE A 201 -26.76 9.48 14.38
N ILE A 202 -26.08 8.60 13.64
CA ILE A 202 -25.58 8.90 12.29
C ILE A 202 -26.73 9.11 11.29
N SER A 203 -27.82 8.36 11.42
CA SER A 203 -29.04 8.58 10.63
C SER A 203 -29.68 9.93 10.94
N GLU A 204 -29.76 10.33 12.21
CA GLU A 204 -30.29 11.64 12.61
C GLU A 204 -29.44 12.80 12.07
N TYR A 205 -28.10 12.73 12.18
CA TYR A 205 -27.21 13.72 11.56
C TYR A 205 -27.34 13.76 10.03
N THR A 206 -27.59 12.61 9.40
CA THR A 206 -27.81 12.54 7.94
C THR A 206 -29.14 13.20 7.56
N ALA A 207 -30.20 12.99 8.33
CA ALA A 207 -31.49 13.67 8.17
C ALA A 207 -31.40 15.19 8.43
N LYS A 208 -30.55 15.62 9.38
CA LYS A 208 -30.17 17.03 9.60
C LYS A 208 -29.27 17.61 8.51
N GLY A 209 -28.89 16.84 7.48
CA GLY A 209 -28.06 17.29 6.35
C GLY A 209 -26.59 17.57 6.71
N PHE A 210 -26.07 17.01 7.82
CA PHE A 210 -24.71 17.29 8.26
C PHE A 210 -23.66 16.69 7.30
N SER A 211 -22.62 17.46 7.01
CA SER A 211 -21.41 16.90 6.36
C SER A 211 -20.68 15.96 7.33
N GLN A 212 -19.92 14.98 6.81
CA GLN A 212 -19.10 14.08 7.65
C GLN A 212 -18.13 14.83 8.57
N ARG A 213 -17.66 16.04 8.19
CA ARG A 213 -16.83 16.88 9.07
C ARG A 213 -17.65 17.51 10.20
N LYS A 214 -18.89 17.94 9.95
CA LYS A 214 -19.77 18.44 11.02
C LYS A 214 -20.21 17.29 11.95
N MET A 215 -20.53 16.11 11.42
CA MET A 215 -20.78 14.89 12.20
C MET A 215 -19.64 14.59 13.18
N VAL A 216 -18.36 14.62 12.73
CA VAL A 216 -17.20 14.46 13.63
C VAL A 216 -17.16 15.53 14.71
N SER A 217 -17.35 16.81 14.35
CA SER A 217 -17.37 17.87 15.36
C SER A 217 -18.50 17.68 16.37
N THR A 218 -19.69 17.25 15.95
CA THR A 218 -20.83 17.10 16.86
C THR A 218 -20.76 15.86 17.73
N LEU A 219 -20.22 14.73 17.23
CA LEU A 219 -19.85 13.60 18.09
C LEU A 219 -18.89 14.03 19.21
N ASN A 220 -17.91 14.89 18.90
CA ASN A 220 -16.96 15.42 19.87
C ASN A 220 -17.57 16.48 20.81
N GLU A 221 -18.44 17.36 20.29
CA GLU A 221 -19.19 18.38 21.05
C GLU A 221 -20.16 17.73 22.05
N GLU A 222 -20.81 16.63 21.67
CA GLU A 222 -21.73 15.84 22.49
C GLU A 222 -21.01 14.79 23.39
N GLY A 223 -19.68 14.71 23.33
CA GLY A 223 -18.86 13.90 24.24
C GLY A 223 -18.74 12.41 23.90
N PHE A 224 -19.18 11.97 22.72
CA PHE A 224 -18.99 10.60 22.26
C PHE A 224 -17.50 10.30 22.06
N THR A 225 -16.95 9.34 22.80
CA THR A 225 -15.58 8.85 22.60
C THR A 225 -15.48 7.94 21.37
N ALA A 226 -14.33 7.92 20.72
CA ALA A 226 -14.05 6.97 19.64
C ALA A 226 -13.83 5.54 20.19
N PRO A 227 -13.91 4.46 19.35
CA PRO A 227 -13.83 3.07 19.81
C PRO A 227 -12.56 2.65 20.56
N GLU A 228 -11.45 3.37 20.37
CA GLU A 228 -10.16 3.14 21.04
C GLU A 228 -9.88 4.22 22.11
N GLY A 229 -10.92 4.96 22.51
CA GLY A 229 -10.84 6.16 23.34
C GLY A 229 -10.54 7.43 22.55
N GLY A 230 -10.60 8.57 23.25
CA GLY A 230 -10.27 9.88 22.68
C GLY A 230 -11.32 10.46 21.73
N GLN A 231 -10.92 11.51 21.01
CA GLN A 231 -11.75 12.31 20.10
C GLN A 231 -11.86 11.66 18.72
N TRP A 232 -13.01 11.83 18.06
CA TRP A 232 -13.26 11.36 16.71
C TRP A 232 -12.42 12.08 15.65
N VAL A 233 -11.97 11.30 14.66
CA VAL A 233 -11.45 11.80 13.38
C VAL A 233 -12.23 11.26 12.19
N LEU A 234 -12.20 11.99 11.07
CA LEU A 234 -12.99 11.70 9.86
C LEU A 234 -12.80 10.27 9.33
N SER A 235 -11.59 9.72 9.42
CA SER A 235 -11.28 8.35 8.96
C SER A 235 -11.83 7.24 9.87
N GLN A 236 -12.17 7.54 11.13
CA GLN A 236 -12.91 6.62 12.00
C GLN A 236 -14.40 6.65 11.64
N LEU A 237 -15.00 7.84 11.50
CA LEU A 237 -16.40 7.98 11.11
C LEU A 237 -16.69 7.33 9.76
N GLN A 238 -15.80 7.49 8.77
CA GLN A 238 -15.95 6.86 7.46
C GLN A 238 -15.99 5.33 7.53
N LYS A 239 -15.16 4.70 8.38
CA LYS A 239 -15.20 3.25 8.63
C LYS A 239 -16.49 2.82 9.34
N VAL A 240 -17.06 3.66 10.20
CA VAL A 240 -18.34 3.40 10.86
C VAL A 240 -19.51 3.50 9.87
N ILE A 241 -19.54 4.52 9.01
CA ILE A 241 -20.54 4.65 7.93
C ILE A 241 -20.47 3.47 6.95
N GLU A 242 -19.28 3.00 6.59
CA GLU A 242 -19.12 1.81 5.75
C GLU A 242 -19.65 0.54 6.44
N ARG A 243 -19.40 0.37 7.75
CA ARG A 243 -19.94 -0.75 8.53
C ARG A 243 -21.46 -0.68 8.67
N ILE A 244 -22.03 0.50 8.93
CA ILE A 244 -23.48 0.71 8.99
C ILE A 244 -24.13 0.23 7.69
N ARG A 245 -23.66 0.71 6.53
CA ARG A 245 -24.18 0.28 5.21
C ARG A 245 -24.06 -1.22 4.97
N MET A 246 -22.96 -1.84 5.41
CA MET A 246 -22.78 -3.30 5.29
C MET A 246 -23.72 -4.08 6.21
N ASN A 247 -23.97 -3.57 7.42
CA ASN A 247 -24.92 -4.16 8.37
C ASN A 247 -26.37 -4.00 7.88
N GLU A 248 -26.74 -2.82 7.36
CA GLU A 248 -28.04 -2.54 6.74
C GLU A 248 -28.31 -3.46 5.55
N ALA A 249 -27.33 -3.62 4.65
CA ALA A 249 -27.43 -4.53 3.52
C ALA A 249 -27.57 -5.99 3.97
N ALA A 250 -26.82 -6.43 4.99
CA ALA A 250 -26.93 -7.77 5.57
C ALA A 250 -28.33 -8.03 6.15
N LEU A 251 -28.80 -7.17 7.06
CA LEU A 251 -30.12 -7.30 7.71
C LEU A 251 -31.28 -7.22 6.72
N THR A 252 -31.19 -6.34 5.70
CA THR A 252 -32.25 -6.16 4.70
C THR A 252 -32.35 -7.34 3.72
N LEU A 253 -31.22 -7.99 3.41
CA LEU A 253 -31.14 -9.03 2.39
C LEU A 253 -31.07 -10.46 2.96
N GLU A 254 -30.91 -10.62 4.28
CA GLU A 254 -30.80 -11.88 5.01
C GLU A 254 -31.73 -12.98 4.48
N LYS A 255 -33.04 -12.73 4.46
CA LYS A 255 -34.07 -13.66 4.00
C LYS A 255 -33.92 -14.05 2.52
N ARG A 256 -33.55 -13.10 1.66
CA ARG A 256 -33.28 -13.35 0.23
C ARG A 256 -32.01 -14.17 0.04
N PHE A 257 -30.98 -13.93 0.85
CA PHE A 257 -29.76 -14.75 0.84
C PHE A 257 -30.08 -16.19 1.26
N LEU A 258 -30.88 -16.41 2.31
CA LEU A 258 -31.35 -17.74 2.70
C LEU A 258 -32.13 -18.42 1.56
N GLU A 259 -33.08 -17.72 0.92
CA GLU A 259 -33.82 -18.24 -0.24
C GLU A 259 -32.91 -18.60 -1.43
N TYR A 260 -31.93 -17.76 -1.77
CA TYR A 260 -31.02 -18.00 -2.89
C TYR A 260 -30.03 -19.14 -2.60
N ARG A 261 -29.53 -19.24 -1.36
CA ARG A 261 -28.68 -20.36 -0.93
C ARG A 261 -29.45 -21.69 -0.90
N ALA A 262 -30.71 -21.67 -0.46
CA ALA A 262 -31.60 -22.84 -0.53
C ALA A 262 -31.93 -23.28 -1.98
N ARG A 263 -31.80 -22.38 -2.96
CA ARG A 263 -31.89 -22.68 -4.40
C ARG A 263 -30.51 -22.98 -5.04
N HIS A 264 -29.47 -23.16 -4.23
CA HIS A 264 -28.08 -23.40 -4.64
C HIS A 264 -27.53 -22.38 -5.65
N TYR A 265 -27.86 -21.10 -5.50
CA TYR A 265 -27.27 -20.05 -6.34
C TYR A 265 -25.85 -19.70 -5.84
N ASP A 266 -24.93 -19.56 -6.80
CA ASP A 266 -23.58 -19.05 -6.54
C ASP A 266 -23.56 -17.52 -6.37
N ASN A 267 -22.41 -16.98 -6.00
CA ASN A 267 -22.29 -15.55 -5.69
C ASN A 267 -22.47 -14.65 -6.91
N ALA A 268 -22.12 -15.13 -8.12
CA ALA A 268 -22.28 -14.39 -9.36
C ALA A 268 -23.77 -14.26 -9.71
N LYS A 269 -24.49 -15.37 -9.71
CA LYS A 269 -25.94 -15.41 -9.96
C LYS A 269 -26.73 -14.63 -8.90
N ILE A 270 -26.28 -14.66 -7.63
CA ILE A 270 -26.87 -13.79 -6.59
C ILE A 270 -26.63 -12.32 -6.91
N ALA A 271 -25.42 -11.93 -7.35
CA ALA A 271 -25.13 -10.55 -7.73
C ALA A 271 -26.00 -10.09 -8.92
N ASP A 272 -26.15 -10.92 -9.96
CA ASP A 272 -27.03 -10.63 -11.10
C ASP A 272 -28.50 -10.46 -10.68
N MET A 273 -28.99 -11.32 -9.79
CA MET A 273 -30.34 -11.21 -9.21
C MET A 273 -30.50 -9.93 -8.36
N LEU A 274 -29.49 -9.50 -7.62
CA LEU A 274 -29.56 -8.26 -6.83
C LEU A 274 -29.44 -7.00 -7.70
N ASN A 275 -28.64 -7.05 -8.77
CA ASN A 275 -28.56 -6.00 -9.80
C ASN A 275 -29.89 -5.84 -10.56
N SER A 276 -30.56 -6.94 -10.92
CA SER A 276 -31.85 -6.88 -11.64
C SER A 276 -33.03 -6.35 -10.79
N LEU A 277 -32.83 -6.19 -9.48
CA LEU A 277 -33.80 -5.65 -8.53
C LEU A 277 -33.51 -4.18 -8.13
N ASP A 278 -32.54 -3.52 -8.79
CA ASP A 278 -32.09 -2.13 -8.52
C ASP A 278 -31.76 -1.85 -7.03
N LEU A 279 -31.15 -2.84 -6.36
CA LEU A 279 -30.87 -2.77 -4.93
C LEU A 279 -29.57 -2.03 -4.65
N VAL A 280 -29.62 -1.03 -3.77
CA VAL A 280 -28.45 -0.22 -3.38
C VAL A 280 -27.32 -1.11 -2.86
N CYS A 281 -26.20 -1.13 -3.59
CA CYS A 281 -25.00 -1.86 -3.20
C CYS A 281 -24.24 -1.11 -2.08
N PRO A 282 -23.85 -1.78 -0.98
CA PRO A 282 -23.22 -1.12 0.17
C PRO A 282 -21.85 -0.47 -0.13
N LYS A 283 -21.19 -0.88 -1.23
CA LYS A 283 -19.85 -0.40 -1.64
C LYS A 283 -19.82 0.44 -2.93
N GLY A 284 -20.92 0.58 -3.68
CA GLY A 284 -20.87 1.34 -4.93
C GLY A 284 -22.04 1.13 -5.88
N LYS A 285 -21.73 1.02 -7.18
CA LYS A 285 -22.70 1.13 -8.29
C LYS A 285 -23.44 -0.16 -8.64
N SER A 286 -22.89 -1.32 -8.29
CA SER A 286 -23.42 -2.64 -8.67
C SER A 286 -22.99 -3.69 -7.67
N TRP A 287 -23.72 -4.79 -7.63
CA TRP A 287 -23.34 -6.02 -6.94
C TRP A 287 -22.35 -6.82 -7.80
N ASP A 288 -21.43 -7.49 -7.12
CA ASP A 288 -20.52 -8.48 -7.67
C ASP A 288 -20.36 -9.65 -6.68
N ALA A 289 -19.70 -10.73 -7.10
CA ALA A 289 -19.55 -11.95 -6.31
C ALA A 289 -18.72 -11.76 -5.02
N GLU A 290 -17.85 -10.74 -4.95
CA GLU A 290 -17.02 -10.43 -3.77
C GLU A 290 -17.82 -9.62 -2.74
N ILE A 291 -18.68 -8.71 -3.20
CA ILE A 291 -19.62 -7.97 -2.35
C ILE A 291 -20.71 -8.89 -1.81
N VAL A 292 -21.22 -9.82 -2.64
CA VAL A 292 -22.16 -10.86 -2.19
C VAL A 292 -21.54 -11.72 -1.09
N GLU A 293 -20.30 -12.17 -1.24
CA GLU A 293 -19.67 -12.96 -0.17
C GLU A 293 -19.49 -12.16 1.11
N LYS A 294 -19.04 -10.90 1.05
CA LYS A 294 -18.89 -10.03 2.23
C LYS A 294 -20.21 -9.75 2.95
N VAL A 295 -21.33 -9.69 2.23
CA VAL A 295 -22.67 -9.59 2.84
C VAL A 295 -23.09 -10.93 3.44
N SER A 296 -22.79 -12.07 2.79
CA SER A 296 -23.00 -13.42 3.32
C SER A 296 -22.21 -13.66 4.63
N GLU A 297 -20.94 -13.24 4.67
CA GLU A 297 -20.08 -13.25 5.85
C GLU A 297 -20.63 -12.32 6.95
N ARG A 298 -21.12 -11.12 6.59
CA ARG A 298 -21.69 -10.18 7.57
C ARG A 298 -23.00 -10.68 8.19
N ILE A 299 -23.87 -11.34 7.42
CA ILE A 299 -25.06 -12.02 7.97
C ILE A 299 -24.62 -13.04 9.03
N LYS A 300 -23.62 -13.89 8.72
CA LYS A 300 -23.09 -14.85 9.68
C LYS A 300 -22.47 -14.17 10.92
N GLN A 301 -21.68 -13.10 10.74
CA GLN A 301 -21.10 -12.35 11.86
C GLN A 301 -22.18 -11.75 12.78
N ILE A 302 -23.26 -11.22 12.22
CA ILE A 302 -24.37 -10.68 13.02
C ILE A 302 -25.09 -11.79 13.80
N HIS A 303 -25.29 -12.98 13.21
CA HIS A 303 -25.90 -14.12 13.91
C HIS A 303 -24.98 -14.73 14.99
N ASP A 304 -23.67 -14.82 14.75
CA ASP A 304 -22.67 -15.21 15.76
C ASP A 304 -22.72 -14.23 16.97
N ILE A 305 -22.84 -12.91 16.71
CA ILE A 305 -22.94 -11.87 17.74
C ILE A 305 -24.26 -11.95 18.52
N ILE A 306 -25.40 -12.10 17.84
CA ILE A 306 -26.71 -12.20 18.49
C ILE A 306 -26.75 -13.41 19.41
N ARG A 307 -26.37 -14.60 18.92
CA ARG A 307 -26.31 -15.83 19.73
C ARG A 307 -25.38 -15.70 20.93
N PHE A 308 -24.24 -15.04 20.77
CA PHE A 308 -23.32 -14.82 21.89
C PHE A 308 -23.94 -13.89 22.95
N ASN A 309 -24.62 -12.82 22.54
CA ASN A 309 -25.30 -11.92 23.46
C ASN A 309 -26.48 -12.60 24.17
N GLU A 310 -27.26 -13.42 23.47
CA GLU A 310 -28.34 -14.24 24.04
C GLU A 310 -27.79 -15.18 25.13
N PHE A 311 -26.74 -15.95 24.82
CA PHE A 311 -26.05 -16.81 25.79
C PHE A 311 -25.49 -16.02 26.99
N VAL A 312 -24.89 -14.84 26.78
CA VAL A 312 -24.40 -14.01 27.89
C VAL A 312 -25.54 -13.52 28.78
N ILE A 313 -26.70 -13.16 28.21
CA ILE A 313 -27.90 -12.75 28.97
C ILE A 313 -28.45 -13.92 29.80
N GLU A 314 -28.52 -15.13 29.23
CA GLU A 314 -28.89 -16.36 29.97
C GLU A 314 -27.89 -16.67 31.09
N LEU A 315 -26.61 -16.33 30.91
CA LEU A 315 -25.54 -16.59 31.88
C LEU A 315 -25.46 -15.56 33.02
N MET A 316 -25.92 -14.31 32.83
CA MET A 316 -25.76 -13.26 33.86
C MET A 316 -26.32 -13.63 35.25
N PRO A 317 -27.52 -14.23 35.40
CA PRO A 317 -28.04 -14.61 36.72
C PRO A 317 -27.19 -15.66 37.45
N ILE A 318 -26.46 -16.49 36.69
CA ILE A 318 -25.50 -17.45 37.25
C ILE A 318 -24.22 -16.71 37.68
N LEU A 319 -23.74 -15.74 36.91
CA LEU A 319 -22.56 -14.95 37.27
C LEU A 319 -22.80 -14.02 38.48
N GLU A 320 -24.00 -13.44 38.60
CA GLU A 320 -24.39 -12.60 39.75
C GLU A 320 -24.54 -13.39 41.07
N LYS A 321 -24.69 -14.71 41.00
CA LYS A 321 -24.83 -15.62 42.15
C LYS A 321 -23.51 -15.84 42.91
N TYR A 322 -22.35 -15.64 42.28
CA TYR A 322 -21.03 -15.95 42.83
C TYR A 322 -20.14 -14.71 42.95
N HIS A 323 -19.29 -14.69 43.98
CA HIS A 323 -18.14 -13.80 43.96
C HIS A 323 -17.04 -14.36 43.04
N ILE A 324 -16.23 -13.48 42.45
CA ILE A 324 -15.22 -13.82 41.43
C ILE A 324 -14.25 -14.91 41.93
N ASP A 325 -13.94 -14.92 43.23
CA ASP A 325 -13.01 -15.86 43.85
C ASP A 325 -13.61 -17.27 44.09
N GLU A 326 -14.92 -17.45 43.92
CA GLU A 326 -15.63 -18.72 44.15
C GLU A 326 -15.98 -19.46 42.84
N LEU A 327 -15.94 -18.77 41.69
CA LEU A 327 -16.40 -19.31 40.40
C LEU A 327 -15.32 -20.14 39.69
N THR A 328 -15.20 -21.41 40.06
CA THR A 328 -14.37 -22.37 39.30
C THR A 328 -15.05 -22.79 37.99
N ALA A 329 -14.27 -23.26 37.02
CA ALA A 329 -14.79 -23.74 35.75
C ALA A 329 -15.78 -24.91 35.92
N ASP A 330 -15.49 -25.83 36.85
CA ASP A 330 -16.37 -26.97 37.13
C ASP A 330 -17.70 -26.51 37.76
N VAL A 331 -17.67 -25.55 38.69
CA VAL A 331 -18.89 -24.97 39.28
C VAL A 331 -19.73 -24.27 38.20
N LEU A 332 -19.10 -23.47 37.35
CA LEU A 332 -19.76 -22.78 36.24
C LEU A 332 -20.41 -23.76 35.26
N MET A 333 -19.72 -24.84 34.87
CA MET A 333 -20.28 -25.86 33.97
C MET A 333 -21.46 -26.61 34.60
N ASN A 334 -21.35 -27.04 35.86
CA ASN A 334 -22.45 -27.72 36.56
C ASN A 334 -23.70 -26.82 36.72
N GLU A 335 -23.51 -25.51 36.94
CA GLU A 335 -24.62 -24.55 37.02
C GLU A 335 -25.24 -24.25 35.64
N ILE A 336 -24.44 -24.15 34.57
CA ILE A 336 -24.93 -24.03 33.19
C ILE A 336 -25.79 -25.23 32.81
N GLU A 337 -25.32 -26.45 33.08
CA GLU A 337 -26.07 -27.68 32.83
C GLU A 337 -27.35 -27.76 33.68
N SER A 338 -27.26 -27.40 34.97
CA SER A 338 -28.41 -27.40 35.89
C SER A 338 -29.48 -26.35 35.54
N ALA A 339 -29.07 -25.21 34.97
CA ALA A 339 -29.98 -24.18 34.46
C ALA A 339 -30.52 -24.49 33.06
N GLY A 340 -30.00 -25.51 32.37
CA GLY A 340 -30.39 -25.87 31.00
C GLY A 340 -29.88 -24.90 29.92
N VAL A 341 -28.89 -24.06 30.24
CA VAL A 341 -28.34 -23.04 29.33
C VAL A 341 -27.52 -23.72 28.23
N SER A 342 -27.84 -23.46 26.97
CA SER A 342 -27.23 -24.15 25.83
C SER A 342 -25.93 -23.47 25.42
N ILE A 343 -24.79 -24.12 25.68
CA ILE A 343 -23.46 -23.61 25.27
C ILE A 343 -23.40 -23.52 23.73
N PRO A 344 -23.15 -22.33 23.14
CA PRO A 344 -22.99 -22.19 21.70
C PRO A 344 -21.84 -23.04 21.17
N ALA A 345 -22.16 -24.03 20.33
CA ALA A 345 -21.15 -24.86 19.67
C ALA A 345 -20.11 -23.98 18.94
N SER A 346 -18.82 -24.20 19.24
CA SER A 346 -17.73 -23.37 18.72
C SER A 346 -17.74 -23.36 17.19
N SER A 347 -17.99 -22.18 16.60
CA SER A 347 -17.88 -21.98 15.15
C SER A 347 -16.43 -21.99 14.63
N ALA A 348 -15.47 -22.39 15.48
CA ALA A 348 -14.04 -22.41 15.23
C ALA A 348 -13.35 -23.68 15.78
N MET A 349 -13.81 -24.88 15.41
CA MET A 349 -12.98 -26.10 15.44
C MET A 349 -13.49 -27.19 14.47
N ASN A 350 -12.94 -27.24 13.25
CA ASN A 350 -12.88 -28.47 12.46
C ASN A 350 -11.60 -29.21 12.86
N GLU A 351 -11.64 -30.05 13.90
CA GLU A 351 -10.47 -30.86 14.29
C GLU A 351 -10.29 -32.11 13.39
N ASP A 352 -11.36 -32.57 12.74
CA ASP A 352 -11.37 -33.75 11.84
C ASP A 352 -10.39 -33.66 10.65
N ALA A 353 -9.85 -32.47 10.36
CA ALA A 353 -8.93 -32.25 9.25
C ALA A 353 -7.48 -32.71 9.52
N LEU A 354 -7.13 -33.18 10.73
CA LEU A 354 -5.74 -33.59 11.08
C LEU A 354 -5.50 -35.10 11.20
N ASN A 355 -6.52 -35.94 11.35
CA ASN A 355 -6.30 -37.39 11.57
C ASN A 355 -6.01 -38.20 10.29
N ASP A 356 -6.34 -37.66 9.11
CA ASP A 356 -6.30 -38.41 7.83
C ASP A 356 -4.95 -38.32 7.09
N LYS A 357 -3.85 -38.09 7.83
CA LYS A 357 -2.45 -38.06 7.32
C LYS A 357 -1.44 -38.75 8.24
N ALA A 358 -1.89 -39.75 8.99
CA ALA A 358 -1.05 -40.61 9.82
C ALA A 358 -1.31 -42.10 9.51
N SER A 359 -1.04 -42.50 8.26
CA SER A 359 -1.03 -43.88 7.76
C SER A 359 -0.08 -44.00 6.57
#